data_AF-A0AAV4IPX7-F1
#
_entry.id   AF-A0AAV4IPX7-F1
#
_cell.length_a   1.000
_cell.length_b   1.000
_cell.length_c   1.000
_cell.angle_alpha   90.00
_cell.angle_beta   90.00
_cell.angle_gamma   90.00
#
_symmetry.space_group_name_H-M   'P 1'
#
loop_
_entity.id
_entity.type
_entity.pdbx_description
1 polymer ?
#
loop_
_entity_poly.entity_id
_entity_poly.type
_entity_poly.pdbx_seq_one_letter_code
_entity_poly.pdbx_strand_id
1 'polypeptide(L)'
;MPKDLAIIREVYEHEYSAEEFEVELDRALETKAGTIVIEPARLGEDTARWIKCGNCLHKTAVLSGFGCLAGAAVWPEKGWIFFPLGFTSSVCAGVYAISWQFDPCCKYQVEHDLMKVPKLPLHSLTTTTPVVLVRKDDLQRKILQNTLAFAAASLCFYKIYRWYL
;
A
#
# COMPACT_ATOMS: atom_id res chain seq x y z
N MET A 1 1.22 27.93 -10.76
CA MET A 1 0.78 26.75 -11.52
C MET A 1 0.65 25.60 -10.55
N PRO A 2 -0.48 24.89 -10.46
CA PRO A 2 -0.67 23.88 -9.43
C PRO A 2 0.26 22.71 -9.73
N LYS A 3 1.42 22.66 -9.06
CA LYS A 3 2.46 21.64 -9.26
C LYS A 3 2.08 20.26 -8.70
N ASP A 4 0.86 20.13 -8.19
CA ASP A 4 0.44 18.97 -7.40
C ASP A 4 -0.69 18.15 -8.04
N LEU A 5 -1.19 18.49 -9.24
CA LEU A 5 -2.28 17.75 -9.89
C LEU A 5 -1.87 17.22 -11.27
N ALA A 6 -1.87 15.90 -11.42
CA ALA A 6 -1.74 15.22 -12.71
C ALA A 6 -3.10 14.60 -13.09
N ILE A 7 -3.50 14.70 -14.36
CA ILE A 7 -4.74 14.11 -14.88
C ILE A 7 -4.39 13.27 -16.09
N ILE A 8 -4.65 11.97 -16.00
CA ILE A 8 -4.48 11.00 -17.07
C ILE A 8 -5.82 10.87 -17.77
N ARG A 9 -5.87 11.31 -19.02
CA ARG A 9 -7.11 11.40 -19.79
C ARG A 9 -7.33 10.16 -20.63
N GLU A 10 -8.60 9.80 -20.77
CA GLU A 10 -9.04 8.70 -21.62
C GLU A 10 -9.18 9.20 -23.07
N VAL A 11 -8.11 9.05 -23.88
CA VAL A 11 -8.08 9.45 -25.30
C VAL A 11 -7.93 8.19 -26.16
N TYR A 12 -9.01 7.74 -26.78
CA TYR A 12 -9.01 6.57 -27.68
C TYR A 12 -8.71 7.00 -29.11
N GLU A 13 -7.44 7.19 -29.47
CA GLU A 13 -7.04 7.44 -30.87
C GLU A 13 -6.55 6.18 -31.59
N HIS A 14 -5.85 5.26 -30.91
CA HIS A 14 -5.22 4.06 -31.53
C HIS A 14 -5.19 2.80 -30.63
N GLU A 15 -4.84 1.64 -31.20
CA GLU A 15 -4.70 0.34 -30.48
C GLU A 15 -3.69 0.38 -29.31
N TYR A 16 -2.69 1.27 -29.35
CA TYR A 16 -1.66 1.42 -28.31
C TYR A 16 -1.99 2.44 -27.21
N SER A 17 -3.21 3.00 -27.20
CA SER A 17 -3.62 4.01 -26.21
C SER A 17 -3.47 3.56 -24.75
N ALA A 18 -3.60 2.26 -24.46
CA ALA A 18 -3.43 1.72 -23.12
C ALA A 18 -2.00 1.88 -22.57
N GLU A 19 -0.98 1.62 -23.39
CA GLU A 19 0.42 1.75 -22.99
C GLU A 19 0.80 3.22 -22.75
N GLU A 20 0.24 4.15 -23.54
CA GLU A 20 0.46 5.58 -23.34
C GLU A 20 -0.10 6.07 -22.00
N PHE A 21 -1.27 5.56 -21.58
CA PHE A 21 -1.83 5.89 -20.27
C PHE A 21 -0.96 5.38 -19.12
N GLU A 22 -0.36 4.20 -19.26
CA GLU A 22 0.58 3.64 -18.28
C GLU A 22 1.86 4.48 -18.18
N VAL A 23 2.44 4.88 -19.32
CA VAL A 23 3.62 5.75 -19.34
C VAL A 23 3.35 7.11 -18.70
N GLU A 24 2.17 7.70 -18.96
CA GLU A 24 1.78 8.96 -18.33
C GLU A 24 1.59 8.80 -16.80
N LEU A 25 1.05 7.67 -16.35
CA LEU A 25 0.95 7.34 -14.93
C LEU A 25 2.32 7.21 -14.28
N ASP A 26 3.23 6.45 -14.89
CA ASP A 26 4.59 6.28 -14.38
C ASP A 26 5.31 7.62 -14.28
N ARG A 27 5.17 8.47 -15.30
CA ARG A 27 5.71 9.84 -15.27
C ARG A 27 5.11 10.67 -14.14
N ALA A 28 3.81 10.58 -13.89
CA ALA A 28 3.15 11.29 -12.78
C ALA A 28 3.63 10.80 -11.40
N LEU A 29 3.90 9.50 -11.27
CA LEU A 29 4.46 8.88 -10.07
C LEU A 29 5.92 9.30 -9.83
N GLU A 30 6.74 9.31 -10.88
CA GLU A 30 8.15 9.73 -10.84
C GLU A 30 8.31 11.21 -10.50
N THR A 31 7.47 12.07 -11.11
CA THR A 31 7.42 13.51 -10.82
C THR A 31 6.80 13.83 -9.46
N LYS A 32 6.37 12.81 -8.72
CA LYS A 32 5.93 12.90 -7.33
C LYS A 32 4.68 13.78 -7.14
N ALA A 33 3.82 13.89 -8.14
CA ALA A 33 2.59 14.70 -8.11
C ALA A 33 1.78 14.46 -6.82
N GLY A 34 1.25 15.52 -6.21
CA GLY A 34 0.51 15.42 -4.94
C GLY A 34 -0.84 14.71 -5.07
N THR A 35 -1.47 14.80 -6.23
CA THR A 35 -2.75 14.20 -6.60
C THR A 35 -2.70 13.76 -8.05
N ILE A 36 -3.10 12.53 -8.33
CA ILE A 36 -3.17 11.96 -9.67
C ILE A 36 -4.61 11.53 -9.91
N VAL A 37 -5.20 11.96 -11.02
CA VAL A 37 -6.56 11.59 -11.42
C VAL A 37 -6.44 10.68 -12.64
N ILE A 38 -6.97 9.48 -12.52
CA ILE A 38 -6.94 8.48 -13.59
C ILE A 38 -8.35 8.35 -14.13
N GLU A 39 -8.60 8.85 -15.34
CA GLU A 39 -9.88 8.69 -16.04
C GLU A 39 -10.06 7.29 -16.65
N PRO A 40 -9.06 6.67 -17.31
CA PRO A 40 -9.22 5.33 -17.87
C PRO A 40 -9.57 4.31 -16.79
N ALA A 41 -10.77 3.75 -16.87
CA ALA A 41 -11.34 2.92 -15.80
C ALA A 41 -10.48 1.67 -15.51
N ARG A 42 -10.01 0.97 -16.55
CA ARG A 42 -9.13 -0.22 -16.37
C ARG A 42 -7.86 0.11 -15.60
N LEU A 43 -7.10 1.11 -16.07
CA LEU A 43 -5.84 1.50 -15.45
C LEU A 43 -6.04 1.99 -14.00
N GLY A 44 -7.08 2.80 -13.78
CA GLY A 44 -7.45 3.28 -12.46
C GLY A 44 -7.81 2.14 -11.50
N GLU A 45 -8.63 1.19 -11.93
CA GLU A 45 -9.01 0.04 -11.13
C GLU A 45 -7.83 -0.88 -10.80
N ASP A 46 -6.98 -1.18 -11.77
CA ASP A 46 -5.81 -2.04 -11.58
C ASP A 46 -4.82 -1.40 -10.60
N THR A 47 -4.55 -0.09 -10.76
CA THR A 47 -3.74 0.70 -9.82
C THR A 47 -4.36 0.71 -8.42
N ALA A 48 -5.67 0.93 -8.32
CA ALA A 48 -6.37 0.94 -7.05
C ALA A 48 -6.33 -0.43 -6.34
N ARG A 49 -6.49 -1.52 -7.10
CA ARG A 49 -6.40 -2.90 -6.58
C ARG A 49 -4.98 -3.20 -6.09
N TRP A 50 -3.97 -2.78 -6.82
CA TRP A 50 -2.56 -2.94 -6.43
C TRP A 50 -2.26 -2.23 -5.09
N ILE A 51 -2.68 -0.97 -4.96
CA ILE A 51 -2.53 -0.21 -3.71
C ILE A 51 -3.33 -0.86 -2.56
N LYS A 52 -4.57 -1.31 -2.82
CA LYS A 52 -5.41 -2.00 -1.83
C LYS A 52 -4.76 -3.31 -1.35
N CYS A 53 -4.15 -4.07 -2.26
CA CYS A 53 -3.43 -5.30 -1.93
C CYS A 53 -2.25 -5.03 -0.99
N GLY A 54 -1.38 -4.07 -1.34
CA GLY A 54 -0.26 -3.66 -0.48
C GLY A 54 -0.74 -3.16 0.89
N ASN A 55 -1.81 -2.36 0.93
CA ASN A 55 -2.43 -1.90 2.17
C ASN A 55 -2.97 -3.05 3.05
N CYS A 56 -3.57 -4.07 2.43
CA CYS A 56 -4.07 -5.25 3.12
C CYS A 56 -2.92 -6.04 3.75
N LEU A 57 -1.85 -6.29 2.99
CA LEU A 57 -0.65 -6.97 3.48
C LEU A 57 0.00 -6.23 4.64
N HIS A 58 0.14 -4.91 4.53
CA HIS A 58 0.67 -4.07 5.58
C HIS A 58 -0.15 -4.16 6.88
N LYS A 59 -1.48 -4.00 6.81
CA LYS A 59 -2.37 -4.09 7.97
C LYS A 59 -2.35 -5.47 8.60
N THR A 60 -2.36 -6.52 7.78
CA THR A 60 -2.27 -7.91 8.24
C THR A 60 -0.95 -8.15 8.97
N ALA A 61 0.17 -7.65 8.43
CA ALA A 61 1.47 -7.76 9.09
C ALA A 61 1.49 -7.05 10.45
N VAL A 62 0.98 -5.82 10.52
CA VAL A 62 0.94 -5.05 11.78
C VAL A 62 0.05 -5.73 12.82
N LEU A 63 -1.17 -6.15 12.45
CA LEU A 63 -2.12 -6.76 13.38
C LEU A 63 -1.63 -8.13 13.89
N SER A 64 -1.09 -8.96 13.00
CA SER A 64 -0.55 -10.27 13.38
C SER A 64 0.74 -10.15 14.19
N GLY A 65 1.63 -9.21 13.86
CA GLY A 65 2.85 -8.94 14.63
C GLY A 65 2.54 -8.44 16.04
N PHE A 66 1.62 -7.47 16.15
CA PHE A 66 1.14 -7.01 17.46
C PHE A 66 0.45 -8.13 18.25
N GLY A 67 -0.41 -8.91 17.60
CA GLY A 67 -1.08 -10.07 18.21
C GLY A 67 -0.09 -11.12 18.71
N CYS A 68 1.02 -11.33 18.00
CA CYS A 68 2.10 -12.21 18.43
C CYS A 68 2.75 -11.71 19.72
N LEU A 69 3.12 -10.43 19.78
CA LEU A 69 3.75 -9.83 20.96
C LEU A 69 2.80 -9.83 22.17
N ALA A 70 1.54 -9.45 21.96
CA ALA A 70 0.52 -9.45 23.01
C ALA A 70 0.24 -10.88 23.50
N GLY A 71 0.09 -11.84 22.59
CA GLY A 71 -0.12 -13.25 22.93
C GLY A 71 1.05 -13.83 23.74
N ALA A 72 2.28 -13.49 23.38
CA ALA A 72 3.46 -13.90 24.12
C ALA A 72 3.55 -13.28 25.52
N ALA A 73 3.04 -12.05 25.71
CA ALA A 73 3.01 -11.38 27.00
C ALA A 73 1.92 -11.94 27.94
N VAL A 74 0.73 -12.25 27.41
CA VAL A 74 -0.41 -12.74 28.21
C VAL A 74 -0.30 -14.24 28.49
N TRP A 75 0.12 -15.04 27.50
CA TRP A 75 0.20 -16.51 27.61
C TRP A 75 1.57 -17.04 27.16
N PRO A 76 2.63 -16.79 27.95
CA PRO A 76 4.01 -17.16 27.57
C PRO A 76 4.24 -18.67 27.41
N GLU A 77 3.38 -19.50 28.02
CA GLU A 77 3.44 -20.97 28.01
C GLU A 77 2.78 -21.60 26.78
N LYS A 78 1.86 -20.89 26.09
CA LYS A 78 1.10 -21.42 24.94
C LYS A 78 1.66 -20.92 23.62
N GLY A 79 2.93 -21.24 23.35
CA GLY A 79 3.67 -20.84 22.15
C GLY A 79 2.90 -21.06 20.84
N TRP A 80 2.21 -22.19 20.73
CA TRP A 80 1.43 -22.59 19.55
C TRP A 80 0.33 -21.59 19.15
N ILE A 81 -0.13 -20.72 20.07
CA ILE A 81 -1.15 -19.69 19.78
C ILE A 81 -0.53 -18.49 19.04
N PHE A 82 0.67 -18.04 19.44
CA PHE A 82 1.26 -16.81 18.93
C PHE A 82 2.31 -17.02 17.82
N PHE A 83 2.95 -18.20 17.75
CA PHE A 83 3.87 -18.53 16.65
C PHE A 83 3.27 -18.36 15.23
N PRO A 84 2.05 -18.84 14.92
CA PRO A 84 1.47 -18.63 13.59
C PRO A 84 1.27 -17.15 13.28
N LEU A 85 0.92 -16.33 14.29
CA LEU A 85 0.76 -14.87 14.12
C LEU A 85 2.09 -14.20 13.77
N GLY A 86 3.18 -14.58 14.46
CA GLY A 86 4.53 -14.10 14.15
C GLY A 86 5.01 -14.52 12.76
N PHE A 87 4.69 -15.75 12.34
CA PHE A 87 5.00 -16.25 10.99
C PHE A 87 4.23 -15.48 9.92
N THR A 88 2.91 -15.35 10.05
CA THR A 88 2.08 -14.55 9.14
C THR A 88 2.57 -13.11 9.05
N SER A 89 2.91 -12.48 10.18
CA SER A 89 3.47 -11.13 10.21
C SER A 89 4.74 -11.02 9.37
N SER A 90 5.65 -11.99 9.53
CA SER A 90 6.95 -12.00 8.85
C SER A 90 6.79 -12.24 7.35
N VAL A 91 5.92 -13.17 6.94
CA VAL A 91 5.61 -13.45 5.53
C VAL A 91 4.95 -12.23 4.87
N CYS A 92 3.93 -11.64 5.49
CA CYS A 92 3.28 -10.45 4.94
C CYS A 92 4.24 -9.25 4.86
N ALA A 93 5.13 -9.07 5.84
CA ALA A 93 6.16 -8.05 5.78
C ALA A 93 7.19 -8.31 4.68
N GLY A 94 7.63 -9.56 4.49
CA GLY A 94 8.55 -9.94 3.42
C GLY A 94 7.95 -9.74 2.02
N VAL A 95 6.72 -10.19 1.80
CA VAL A 95 6.02 -9.96 0.52
C VAL A 95 5.83 -8.46 0.26
N TYR A 96 5.44 -7.69 1.28
CA TYR A 96 5.33 -6.24 1.16
C TYR A 96 6.69 -5.59 0.81
N ALA A 97 7.78 -6.05 1.42
CA ALA A 97 9.12 -5.54 1.16
C ALA A 97 9.57 -5.81 -0.29
N ILE A 98 9.28 -7.00 -0.82
CA ILE A 98 9.68 -7.37 -2.19
C ILE A 98 8.85 -6.60 -3.22
N SER A 99 7.53 -6.51 -3.02
CA SER A 99 6.60 -6.01 -4.05
C SER A 99 6.29 -4.51 -3.94
N TRP A 100 6.26 -3.93 -2.72
CA TRP A 100 5.80 -2.55 -2.50
C TRP A 100 6.85 -1.62 -1.86
N GLN A 101 8.05 -2.10 -1.48
CA GLN A 101 9.03 -1.23 -0.81
C GLN A 101 9.55 -0.10 -1.71
N PHE A 102 9.82 -0.44 -2.97
CA PHE A 102 10.38 0.47 -3.98
C PHE A 102 9.34 0.95 -5.01
N ASP A 103 8.14 0.36 -4.99
CA ASP A 103 7.03 0.76 -5.85
C ASP A 103 6.56 2.20 -5.54
N PRO A 104 6.56 3.13 -6.51
CA PRO A 104 6.04 4.48 -6.32
C PRO A 104 4.57 4.50 -5.87
N CYS A 105 3.75 3.53 -6.26
CA CYS A 105 2.33 3.47 -5.94
C CYS A 105 2.06 3.37 -4.44
N CYS A 106 2.98 2.80 -3.65
CA CYS A 106 2.79 2.65 -2.19
C CYS A 106 2.70 4.00 -1.44
N LYS A 107 3.18 5.09 -2.06
CA LYS A 107 3.13 6.47 -1.54
C LYS A 107 1.80 7.15 -1.82
N TYR A 108 0.89 6.48 -2.51
CA TYR A 108 -0.42 7.00 -2.87
C TYR A 108 -1.51 6.21 -2.16
N GLN A 109 -2.64 6.86 -1.92
CA GLN A 109 -3.84 6.25 -1.39
C GLN A 109 -5.01 6.58 -2.32
N VAL A 110 -5.88 5.61 -2.52
CA VAL A 110 -7.08 5.78 -3.33
C VAL A 110 -8.08 6.61 -2.52
N GLU A 111 -8.40 7.79 -3.02
CA GLU A 111 -9.45 8.64 -2.47
C GLU A 111 -10.73 8.45 -3.27
N HIS A 112 -11.79 8.04 -2.57
CA HIS A 112 -13.11 7.86 -3.15
C HIS A 112 -13.99 9.13 -3.01
N ASP A 113 -13.59 10.05 -2.14
CA ASP A 113 -14.34 11.28 -1.86
C ASP A 113 -13.77 12.46 -2.65
N LEU A 114 -14.32 12.68 -3.84
CA LEU A 114 -13.90 13.77 -4.74
C LEU A 114 -14.13 15.16 -4.15
N MET A 115 -15.00 15.29 -3.14
CA MET A 115 -15.30 16.57 -2.48
C MET A 115 -14.21 16.99 -1.50
N LYS A 116 -13.39 16.05 -1.02
CA LYS A 116 -12.27 16.32 -0.12
C LYS A 116 -10.99 16.71 -0.85
N VAL A 117 -10.93 16.47 -2.15
CA VAL A 117 -9.72 16.72 -2.95
C VAL A 117 -9.75 18.17 -3.47
N PRO A 118 -8.65 18.95 -3.32
CA PRO A 118 -8.65 20.37 -3.64
C PRO A 118 -9.01 20.66 -5.10
N LYS A 119 -10.02 21.52 -5.33
CA LYS A 119 -10.39 22.16 -6.63
C LYS A 119 -10.04 21.32 -7.87
N LEU A 120 -10.57 20.10 -7.98
CA LEU A 120 -10.55 19.42 -9.26
C LEU A 120 -11.38 20.22 -10.27
N PRO A 121 -10.92 20.38 -11.52
CA PRO A 121 -11.78 20.83 -12.60
C PRO A 121 -12.75 19.68 -12.95
N LEU A 122 -13.74 19.43 -12.08
CA LEU A 122 -14.73 18.36 -12.26
C LEU A 122 -15.49 18.50 -13.59
N HIS A 123 -15.63 19.73 -14.09
CA HIS A 123 -16.24 20.05 -15.38
C HIS A 123 -15.41 19.62 -16.60
N SER A 124 -14.14 19.25 -16.45
CA SER A 124 -13.30 18.76 -17.54
C SER A 124 -13.15 17.25 -17.57
N LEU A 125 -13.81 16.52 -16.64
CA LEU A 125 -13.73 15.07 -16.57
C LEU A 125 -14.75 14.45 -17.51
N THR A 126 -14.29 13.57 -18.39
CA THR A 126 -15.16 12.93 -19.40
C THR A 126 -15.85 11.67 -18.85
N THR A 127 -15.27 11.04 -17.82
CA THR A 127 -15.67 9.73 -17.29
C THR A 127 -16.43 9.87 -15.97
N THR A 128 -17.46 9.04 -15.77
CA THR A 128 -18.41 9.16 -14.64
C THR A 128 -17.84 8.80 -13.26
N THR A 129 -16.70 8.09 -13.18
CA THR A 129 -16.07 7.67 -11.92
C THR A 129 -14.54 7.53 -12.05
N PRO A 130 -13.78 8.62 -12.06
CA PRO A 130 -12.31 8.55 -12.11
C PRO A 130 -11.74 8.03 -10.79
N VAL A 131 -10.59 7.36 -10.86
CA VAL A 131 -9.82 6.96 -9.67
C VAL A 131 -8.88 8.09 -9.29
N VAL A 132 -9.00 8.59 -8.08
CA VAL A 132 -8.12 9.64 -7.57
C VAL A 132 -7.13 9.06 -6.59
N LEU A 133 -5.85 9.34 -6.82
CA LEU A 133 -4.74 8.96 -5.99
C LEU A 133 -4.19 10.20 -5.30
N VAL A 134 -4.17 10.20 -3.97
CA VAL A 134 -3.56 11.28 -3.19
C VAL A 134 -2.30 10.78 -2.55
N ARG A 135 -1.23 11.54 -2.70
CA ARG A 135 0.06 11.23 -2.11
C ARG A 135 -0.01 11.35 -0.59
N LYS A 136 0.51 10.34 0.11
CA LYS A 136 0.57 10.30 1.57
C LYS A 136 1.92 9.79 2.04
N ASP A 137 2.49 10.43 3.05
CA ASP A 137 3.74 9.96 3.65
C ASP A 137 3.57 8.57 4.26
N ASP A 138 4.45 7.65 3.86
CA ASP A 138 4.43 6.23 4.20
C ASP A 138 5.52 5.83 5.21
N LEU A 139 6.38 6.78 5.61
CA LEU A 139 7.53 6.54 6.49
C LEU A 139 7.12 5.92 7.83
N GLN A 140 6.15 6.53 8.52
CA GLN A 140 5.67 6.04 9.82
C GLN A 140 5.10 4.63 9.73
N ARG A 141 4.37 4.35 8.64
CA ARG A 141 3.79 3.02 8.38
C ARG A 141 4.89 1.99 8.19
N LYS A 142 5.87 2.29 7.33
CA LYS A 142 7.01 1.39 7.08
C LYS A 142 7.81 1.09 8.35
N ILE A 143 8.10 2.12 9.16
CA ILE A 143 8.78 1.95 10.44
C ILE A 143 7.96 1.06 11.38
N LEU A 144 6.66 1.30 11.51
CA LEU A 144 5.79 0.51 12.39
C LEU A 144 5.76 -0.98 11.99
N GLN A 145 5.58 -1.28 10.71
CA GLN A 145 5.54 -2.66 10.23
C GLN A 145 6.88 -3.37 10.44
N ASN A 146 8.00 -2.72 10.09
CA ASN A 146 9.32 -3.33 10.21
C ASN A 146 9.73 -3.56 11.67
N THR A 147 9.41 -2.61 12.56
CA THR A 147 9.70 -2.76 13.99
C THR A 147 8.88 -3.89 14.61
N LEU A 148 7.57 -3.97 14.31
CA LEU A 148 6.72 -5.06 14.79
C LEU A 148 7.14 -6.42 14.24
N ALA A 149 7.44 -6.51 12.94
CA ALA A 149 7.88 -7.75 12.33
C ALA A 149 9.21 -8.23 12.92
N PHE A 150 10.18 -7.33 13.11
CA PHE A 150 11.47 -7.68 13.70
C PHE A 150 11.35 -8.09 15.17
N ALA A 151 10.52 -7.39 15.95
CA ALA A 151 10.26 -7.74 17.35
C ALA A 151 9.57 -9.10 17.49
N ALA A 152 8.53 -9.35 16.68
CA ALA A 152 7.83 -10.63 16.67
C ALA A 152 8.75 -11.78 16.25
N ALA A 153 9.53 -11.60 15.19
CA ALA A 153 10.50 -12.59 14.72
C ALA A 153 11.56 -12.90 15.78
N SER A 154 12.14 -11.87 16.40
CA SER A 154 13.14 -12.02 17.46
C SER A 154 12.59 -12.76 18.67
N LEU A 155 11.36 -12.44 19.10
CA LEU A 155 10.69 -13.12 20.20
C LEU A 155 10.43 -14.60 19.87
N CYS A 156 9.90 -14.87 18.68
CA CYS A 156 9.64 -16.23 18.23
C CYS A 156 10.93 -17.06 18.19
N PHE A 157 12.01 -16.50 17.62
CA PHE A 157 13.32 -17.15 17.57
C PHE A 157 13.86 -17.44 18.97
N TYR A 158 13.82 -16.45 19.88
CA TYR A 158 14.26 -16.62 21.26
C TYR A 158 13.49 -17.74 22.00
N LYS A 159 12.17 -17.79 21.84
CA LYS A 159 11.32 -18.82 22.46
C LYS A 159 11.61 -20.22 21.90
N ILE A 160 11.84 -20.35 20.59
CA ILE A 160 12.22 -21.62 19.96
C ILE A 160 13.60 -22.06 20.44
N TYR A 161 14.58 -21.14 20.48
CA TYR A 161 15.93 -21.43 20.96
C TYR A 161 15.92 -21.94 22.41
N ARG A 162 15.16 -21.28 23.29
CA ARG A 162 14.98 -21.71 24.68
C ARG A 162 14.20 -23.02 24.84
N TRP A 163 13.37 -23.39 23.87
CA TRP A 163 12.65 -24.66 23.93
C TRP A 163 13.54 -25.83 23.50
N TYR A 164 14.48 -25.60 22.58
CA TYR A 164 15.39 -26.63 22.08
C TYR A 164 16.59 -26.89 22.99
N LEU A 165 16.97 -25.93 23.84
CA LEU A 165 18.17 -25.95 24.69
C LEU A 165 17.81 -25.97 26.18
#